data_AF-A0A3E0QC79-F1
#
_entry.id   AF-A0A3E0QC79-F1
#
_cell.length_a   1.000
_cell.length_b   1.000
_cell.length_c   1.000
_cell.angle_alpha   90.00
_cell.angle_beta   90.00
_cell.angle_gamma   90.00
#
_symmetry.space_group_name_H-M   'P 1'
#
loop_
_entity.id
_entity.type
_entity.pdbx_description
1 polymer ?
#
loop_
_entity_poly.entity_id
_entity_poly.type
_entity_poly.pdbx_seq_one_letter_code
_entity_poly.pdbx_strand_id
1 'polypeptide(L)'
;GYVFNPLSIFFVYNQNDKLISILYEVKNTFGEQHTYVFRVDSGNKLIQNNCSKKFHVSPFIEMNCKYFFRILNPDEKLSVIIDQYDQEGKILFASQDGKKTNLNSSQLLKSYLKHPLMTIKIISAIHFEAFKLWMKGIKIIKKKIKIRKNLKVEN
;
A
#
# COMPACT_ATOMS: atom_id res chain seq x y z
N GLY A 1 -4.33 -20.07 -7.62
CA GLY A 1 -3.95 -19.96 -6.19
C GLY A 1 -4.50 -18.68 -5.60
N TYR A 2 -4.64 -18.61 -4.27
CA TYR A 2 -5.09 -17.39 -3.57
C TYR A 2 -3.89 -16.52 -3.19
N VAL A 3 -3.88 -15.26 -3.64
CA VAL A 3 -2.82 -14.28 -3.38
C VAL A 3 -3.46 -12.99 -2.89
N PHE A 4 -2.95 -12.45 -1.78
CA PHE A 4 -3.42 -11.19 -1.23
C PHE A 4 -2.25 -10.27 -0.94
N ASN A 5 -2.09 -9.24 -1.78
CA ASN A 5 -1.11 -8.19 -1.63
C ASN A 5 -1.86 -6.91 -1.22
N PRO A 6 -1.86 -6.52 0.07
CA PRO A 6 -2.65 -5.38 0.56
C PRO A 6 -2.23 -4.06 -0.12
N LEU A 7 -0.95 -3.96 -0.46
CA LEU A 7 -0.38 -2.86 -1.22
C LEU A 7 0.58 -3.44 -2.28
N SER A 8 0.52 -2.90 -3.49
CA SER A 8 1.51 -3.11 -4.55
C SER A 8 1.90 -1.74 -5.10
N ILE A 9 3.20 -1.51 -5.25
CA ILE A 9 3.75 -0.22 -5.67
C ILE A 9 4.43 -0.44 -7.01
N PHE A 10 4.02 0.34 -8.02
CA PHE A 10 4.62 0.29 -9.35
C PHE A 10 5.34 1.61 -9.63
N PHE A 11 6.59 1.49 -10.08
CA PHE A 11 7.42 2.60 -10.49
C PHE A 11 7.47 2.62 -12.02
N VAL A 12 7.00 3.71 -12.62
CA VAL A 12 6.87 3.84 -14.08
C VAL A 12 7.98 4.72 -14.60
N TYR A 13 8.83 4.14 -15.45
CA TYR A 13 9.95 4.80 -16.08
C TYR A 13 9.65 5.08 -17.55
N ASN A 14 10.16 6.19 -18.07
CA ASN A 14 10.13 6.47 -19.50
C ASN A 14 11.29 5.77 -20.24
N GLN A 15 11.39 6.01 -21.55
CA GLN A 15 12.45 5.42 -22.41
C GLN A 15 13.87 5.86 -22.04
N ASN A 16 14.03 6.92 -21.26
CA ASN A 16 15.30 7.45 -20.79
C ASN A 16 15.59 7.05 -19.34
N ASP A 17 14.95 6.00 -18.83
CA ASP A 17 15.03 5.51 -17.44
C ASP A 17 14.71 6.57 -16.37
N LYS A 18 13.94 7.60 -16.72
CA LYS A 18 13.46 8.58 -15.75
C LYS A 18 12.13 8.14 -15.16
N LEU A 19 12.05 8.11 -13.84
CA LEU A 19 10.81 7.87 -13.12
C LEU A 19 9.83 9.02 -13.39
N ILE A 20 8.66 8.70 -13.95
CA ILE A 20 7.63 9.68 -14.34
C ILE A 20 6.32 9.51 -13.58
N SER A 21 6.09 8.32 -12.99
CA SER A 21 4.87 8.06 -12.23
C SER A 21 5.06 6.95 -11.19
N ILE A 22 4.30 7.03 -10.10
CA ILE A 22 4.19 5.98 -9.09
C ILE A 22 2.71 5.60 -8.94
N LEU A 23 2.42 4.30 -8.96
CA LEU A 23 1.08 3.77 -8.71
C LEU A 23 1.06 3.00 -7.39
N TYR A 24 0.06 3.26 -6.57
CA TYR A 24 -0.24 2.50 -5.35
C TYR A 24 -1.53 1.72 -5.56
N GLU A 25 -1.40 0.44 -5.86
CA GLU A 25 -2.53 -0.48 -5.93
C GLU A 25 -2.82 -1.03 -4.54
N VAL A 26 -4.01 -0.74 -4.02
CA VAL A 26 -4.45 -1.14 -2.69
C VAL A 26 -5.58 -2.17 -2.85
N LYS A 27 -5.44 -3.29 -2.16
CA LYS A 27 -6.47 -4.34 -2.09
C LYS A 27 -7.02 -4.44 -0.67
N ASN A 28 -8.31 -4.64 -0.53
CA ASN A 28 -8.94 -4.87 0.77
C ASN A 28 -9.39 -6.33 0.93
N THR A 29 -9.68 -6.71 2.18
CA THR A 29 -10.19 -8.06 2.50
C THR A 29 -11.62 -8.31 2.00
N PHE A 30 -12.27 -7.32 1.37
CA PHE A 30 -13.59 -7.45 0.72
C PHE A 30 -13.50 -7.90 -0.75
N GLY A 31 -12.29 -8.24 -1.25
CA GLY A 31 -12.08 -8.69 -2.62
C GLY A 31 -12.10 -7.56 -3.65
N GLU A 32 -11.74 -6.35 -3.23
CA GLU A 32 -11.76 -5.15 -4.06
C GLU A 32 -10.38 -4.55 -4.21
N GLN A 33 -10.27 -3.64 -5.19
CA GLN A 33 -9.02 -2.97 -5.51
C GLN A 33 -9.24 -1.51 -5.92
N HIS A 34 -8.33 -0.65 -5.48
CA HIS A 34 -8.21 0.72 -5.97
C HIS A 34 -6.76 1.10 -6.22
N THR A 35 -6.49 1.78 -7.33
CA THR A 35 -5.14 2.25 -7.68
C THR A 35 -5.09 3.77 -7.67
N TYR A 36 -4.21 4.33 -6.85
CA TYR A 36 -3.86 5.75 -6.85
C TYR A 36 -2.65 5.96 -7.76
N VAL A 37 -2.73 6.89 -8.71
CA VAL A 37 -1.67 7.17 -9.68
C VAL A 37 -1.16 8.58 -9.49
N PHE A 38 0.13 8.75 -9.28
CA PHE A 38 0.77 10.05 -9.11
C PHE A 38 1.78 10.28 -10.22
N ARG A 39 1.76 11.47 -10.82
CA ARG A 39 2.89 11.94 -11.62
C ARG A 39 4.00 12.37 -10.67
N VAL A 40 5.24 12.09 -11.04
CA VAL A 40 6.39 12.48 -10.23
C VAL A 40 7.43 13.12 -11.13
N ASP A 41 8.04 14.19 -10.63
CA ASP A 41 9.15 14.83 -11.31
C ASP A 41 10.44 14.06 -11.04
N SER A 42 11.11 13.67 -12.11
CA SER A 42 12.41 13.01 -12.02
C SER A 42 13.45 14.00 -11.49
N GLY A 43 14.10 13.68 -10.37
CA GLY A 43 15.25 14.46 -9.87
C GLY A 43 15.39 14.49 -8.35
N ASN A 44 14.29 14.28 -7.62
CA ASN A 44 14.31 14.29 -6.15
C ASN A 44 14.61 12.90 -5.59
N LYS A 45 15.51 12.83 -4.61
CA LYS A 45 15.80 11.59 -3.86
C LYS A 45 14.60 11.16 -3.00
N LEU A 46 13.85 12.12 -2.48
CA LEU A 46 12.62 11.90 -1.72
C LEU A 46 11.43 12.35 -2.54
N ILE A 47 10.49 11.44 -2.75
CA ILE A 47 9.24 11.66 -3.47
C ILE A 47 8.12 11.72 -2.44
N GLN A 48 7.32 12.79 -2.49
CA GLN A 48 6.21 13.01 -1.58
C GLN A 48 4.91 13.13 -2.35
N ASN A 49 3.99 12.20 -2.10
CA ASN A 49 2.67 12.18 -2.71
C ASN A 49 1.62 12.30 -1.62
N ASN A 50 0.49 12.94 -1.88
CA ASN A 50 -0.61 12.98 -0.93
C ASN A 50 -1.96 12.96 -1.64
N CYS A 51 -2.96 12.33 -1.03
CA CYS A 51 -4.31 12.33 -1.57
C CYS A 51 -5.35 12.15 -0.47
N SER A 52 -6.59 12.50 -0.75
CA SER A 52 -7.71 12.10 0.10
C SER A 52 -7.96 10.60 -0.03
N LYS A 53 -8.30 9.94 1.07
CA LYS A 53 -8.66 8.52 1.09
C LYS A 53 -9.94 8.30 0.29
N LYS A 54 -9.86 7.48 -0.76
CA LYS A 54 -10.98 7.19 -1.67
C LYS A 54 -11.40 5.71 -1.65
N PHE A 55 -10.71 4.89 -0.86
CA PHE A 55 -10.93 3.45 -0.80
C PHE A 55 -11.12 2.94 0.63
N HIS A 56 -12.17 2.15 0.84
CA HIS A 56 -12.50 1.57 2.15
C HIS A 56 -11.68 0.30 2.37
N VAL A 57 -10.61 0.41 3.16
CA VAL A 57 -9.66 -0.68 3.44
C VAL A 57 -9.85 -1.33 4.81
N SER A 58 -10.38 -0.58 5.78
CA SER A 58 -10.54 -1.00 7.16
C SER A 58 -11.89 -0.52 7.70
N PRO A 59 -12.63 -1.38 8.43
CA PRO A 59 -13.86 -0.98 9.10
C PRO A 59 -13.64 -0.10 10.33
N PHE A 60 -12.40 0.14 10.76
CA PHE A 60 -12.07 0.93 11.95
C PHE A 60 -11.55 2.34 11.63
N ILE A 61 -11.44 2.68 10.34
CA ILE A 61 -10.91 3.98 9.91
C ILE A 61 -11.87 4.68 8.97
N GLU A 62 -12.23 5.92 9.30
CA GLU A 62 -13.17 6.72 8.51
C GLU A 62 -12.68 7.01 7.10
N MET A 63 -13.61 7.42 6.23
CA MET A 63 -13.29 7.78 4.84
C MET A 63 -12.72 9.19 4.73
N ASN A 64 -13.06 10.09 5.66
CA ASN A 64 -12.58 11.46 5.67
C ASN A 64 -11.15 11.55 6.24
N CYS A 65 -10.20 10.99 5.51
CA CYS A 65 -8.79 10.98 5.86
C CYS A 65 -7.93 11.39 4.66
N LYS A 66 -6.69 11.75 4.93
CA LYS A 66 -5.66 11.99 3.90
C LYS A 66 -4.50 11.02 4.08
N TYR A 67 -3.96 10.55 2.96
CA TYR A 67 -2.71 9.79 2.92
C TYR A 67 -1.55 10.70 2.56
N PHE A 68 -0.41 10.47 3.19
CA PHE A 68 0.87 11.08 2.85
C PHE A 68 1.88 9.96 2.63
N PHE A 69 2.31 9.82 1.38
CA PHE A 69 3.31 8.85 0.95
C PHE A 69 4.67 9.53 0.87
N ARG A 70 5.69 8.92 1.44
CA ARG A 70 7.09 9.35 1.35
C ARG A 70 7.91 8.16 0.88
N ILE A 71 8.53 8.29 -0.28
CA ILE A 71 9.30 7.21 -0.91
C ILE A 71 10.67 7.73 -1.30
N LEU A 72 11.69 6.95 -0.98
CA LEU A 72 12.99 7.17 -1.59
C LEU A 72 12.96 6.66 -3.03
N ASN A 73 13.46 7.47 -3.96
CA ASN A 73 13.61 7.06 -5.36
C ASN A 73 14.30 5.68 -5.39
N PRO A 74 13.63 4.62 -5.87
CA PRO A 74 14.10 3.26 -5.66
C PRO A 74 15.35 3.00 -6.50
N ASP A 75 16.40 2.58 -5.81
CA ASP A 75 17.64 2.10 -6.43
C ASP A 75 18.08 0.81 -5.71
N GLU A 76 19.15 0.84 -4.92
CA GLU A 76 19.58 -0.32 -4.13
C GLU A 76 18.64 -0.65 -2.96
N LYS A 77 17.85 0.33 -2.51
CA LYS A 77 16.95 0.20 -1.37
C LYS A 77 15.56 0.69 -1.74
N LEU A 78 14.56 -0.04 -1.24
CA LEU A 78 13.18 0.40 -1.18
C LEU A 78 12.95 0.96 0.22
N SER A 79 12.39 2.16 0.32
CA SER A 79 11.86 2.69 1.58
C SER A 79 10.60 3.47 1.28
N VAL A 80 9.50 3.05 1.88
CA VAL A 80 8.17 3.61 1.69
C VAL A 80 7.55 3.85 3.06
N ILE A 81 7.11 5.07 3.30
CA ILE A 81 6.34 5.45 4.48
C ILE A 81 4.99 5.97 4.02
N ILE A 82 3.94 5.53 4.72
CA ILE A 82 2.57 5.96 4.50
C ILE A 82 2.02 6.40 5.84
N ASP A 83 1.74 7.70 5.95
CA ASP A 83 0.99 8.25 7.06
C ASP A 83 -0.46 8.45 6.64
N GLN A 84 -1.38 8.19 7.57
CA GLN A 84 -2.78 8.56 7.41
C GLN A 84 -3.19 9.53 8.51
N TYR A 85 -3.82 10.62 8.11
CA TYR A 85 -4.32 11.66 9.00
C TYR A 85 -5.83 11.79 8.87
N ASP A 86 -6.50 12.04 9.99
CA ASP A 86 -7.87 12.54 10.05
C ASP A 86 -7.88 14.02 10.52
N GLN A 87 -8.99 14.48 11.10
CA GLN A 87 -9.12 15.85 11.61
C GLN A 87 -8.39 16.06 12.94
N GLU A 88 -8.18 15.00 13.72
CA GLU A 88 -7.56 15.06 15.06
C GLU A 88 -6.05 14.85 14.99
N GLY A 89 -5.57 14.14 13.97
CA GLY A 89 -4.14 14.03 13.70
C GLY A 89 -3.77 12.74 12.97
N LYS A 90 -2.56 12.26 13.25
CA LYS A 90 -2.03 11.04 12.64
C LYS A 90 -2.64 9.81 13.32
N ILE A 91 -3.34 8.99 12.54
CA ILE A 91 -4.02 7.80 13.04
C ILE A 91 -3.37 6.49 12.59
N LEU A 92 -2.55 6.52 11.54
CA LEU A 92 -1.86 5.35 11.05
C LEU A 92 -0.47 5.71 10.53
N PHE A 93 0.47 4.82 10.83
CA PHE A 93 1.81 4.78 10.27
C PHE A 93 2.04 3.40 9.69
N ALA A 94 2.45 3.32 8.43
CA ALA A 94 2.96 2.11 7.83
C ALA A 94 4.31 2.41 7.17
N SER A 95 5.26 1.50 7.33
CA SER A 95 6.53 1.56 6.63
C SER A 95 6.88 0.22 6.02
N GLN A 96 7.56 0.26 4.87
CA GLN A 96 8.14 -0.90 4.24
C GLN A 96 9.52 -0.55 3.73
N ASP A 97 10.50 -1.32 4.19
CA ASP A 97 11.89 -1.22 3.76
C ASP A 97 12.32 -2.52 3.09
N GLY A 98 13.21 -2.40 2.11
CA GLY A 98 13.73 -3.53 1.35
C GLY A 98 15.09 -3.23 0.76
N LYS A 99 15.85 -4.29 0.47
CA LYS A 99 17.08 -4.21 -0.31
C LYS A 99 16.83 -4.89 -1.65
N LYS A 100 17.28 -4.25 -2.72
CA LYS A 100 17.20 -4.80 -4.08
C LYS A 100 18.05 -6.06 -4.14
N THR A 101 17.53 -7.07 -4.81
CA THR A 101 18.26 -8.30 -5.13
C THR A 101 18.11 -8.57 -6.62
N ASN A 102 19.11 -9.25 -7.18
CA ASN A 102 19.09 -9.61 -8.60
C ASN A 102 17.95 -10.59 -8.88
N LEU A 103 17.22 -10.36 -9.96
CA LEU A 103 16.12 -11.20 -10.41
C LEU A 103 16.68 -12.41 -11.16
N ASN A 104 17.13 -13.42 -10.41
CA ASN A 104 17.63 -14.68 -10.94
C ASN A 104 16.96 -15.88 -10.26
N SER A 105 17.04 -17.05 -10.90
CA SER A 105 16.35 -18.27 -10.46
C SER A 105 16.69 -18.69 -9.03
N SER A 106 17.95 -18.51 -8.61
CA SER A 106 18.40 -18.85 -7.25
C SER A 106 17.72 -17.96 -6.20
N GLN A 107 17.69 -16.65 -6.43
CA GLN A 107 17.02 -15.71 -5.52
C GLN A 107 15.50 -15.91 -5.52
N LEU A 108 14.89 -16.21 -6.67
CA LEU A 108 13.46 -16.53 -6.75
C LEU A 108 13.11 -17.80 -5.96
N LEU A 109 13.90 -18.87 -6.11
CA LEU A 109 13.71 -20.12 -5.38
C LEU A 109 13.90 -19.91 -3.87
N LYS A 110 14.94 -19.17 -3.47
CA LYS A 110 15.17 -18.81 -2.07
C LYS A 110 14.01 -18.01 -1.48
N SER A 111 13.46 -17.07 -2.24
CA SER A 111 12.29 -16.27 -1.84
C SER A 111 11.05 -17.17 -1.66
N TYR A 112 10.79 -18.05 -2.63
CA TYR A 112 9.68 -19.01 -2.56
C TYR A 112 9.74 -19.90 -1.32
N LEU A 113 10.91 -20.50 -1.06
CA LEU A 113 11.12 -21.39 0.10
C LEU A 113 11.05 -20.65 1.44
N LYS A 114 11.41 -19.36 1.49
CA LYS A 114 11.34 -18.55 2.71
C LYS A 114 9.90 -18.11 3.03
N HIS A 115 9.01 -18.11 2.05
CA HIS A 115 7.68 -17.52 2.15
C HIS A 115 6.53 -18.45 1.70
N PRO A 116 6.49 -19.74 2.08
CA PRO A 116 5.56 -20.71 1.50
C PRO A 116 4.09 -20.41 1.82
N LEU A 117 3.80 -19.79 2.97
CA LEU A 117 2.43 -19.49 3.43
C LEU A 117 2.22 -17.99 3.68
N MET A 118 2.89 -17.12 2.91
CA MET A 118 2.86 -15.68 3.13
C MET A 118 1.45 -15.10 3.03
N THR A 119 0.65 -15.53 2.06
CA THR A 119 -0.75 -15.07 1.93
C THR A 119 -1.57 -15.39 3.17
N ILE A 120 -1.46 -16.62 3.72
CA ILE A 120 -2.20 -17.03 4.91
C ILE A 120 -1.76 -16.19 6.10
N LYS A 121 -0.45 -16.02 6.30
CA LYS A 121 0.11 -15.19 7.37
C LYS A 121 -0.45 -13.75 7.32
N ILE A 122 -0.48 -13.14 6.14
CA ILE A 122 -0.98 -11.77 5.96
C ILE A 122 -2.46 -11.69 6.34
N ILE A 123 -3.30 -12.56 5.79
CA ILE A 123 -4.74 -12.56 6.07
C ILE A 123 -5.03 -12.81 7.55
N SER A 124 -4.38 -13.80 8.17
CA SER A 124 -4.55 -14.08 9.59
C SER A 124 -4.12 -12.90 10.47
N ALA A 125 -3.01 -12.24 10.14
CA ALA A 125 -2.55 -11.06 10.88
C ALA A 125 -3.54 -9.88 10.78
N ILE A 126 -4.12 -9.64 9.60
CA ILE A 126 -5.14 -8.59 9.40
C ILE A 126 -6.38 -8.87 10.25
N HIS A 127 -6.89 -10.10 10.24
CA HIS A 127 -8.08 -10.46 11.03
C HIS A 127 -7.80 -10.46 12.53
N PHE A 128 -6.61 -10.87 12.96
CA PHE A 128 -6.22 -10.81 14.36
C PHE A 128 -6.15 -9.38 14.88
N GLU A 129 -5.57 -8.46 14.10
CA GLU A 129 -5.53 -7.04 14.50
C GLU A 129 -6.93 -6.43 14.48
N ALA A 130 -7.77 -6.76 13.49
CA ALA A 130 -9.17 -6.34 13.46
C ALA A 130 -9.94 -6.81 14.70
N PHE A 131 -9.73 -8.05 15.14
CA PHE A 131 -10.35 -8.58 16.35
C PHE A 131 -9.89 -7.84 17.60
N LYS A 132 -8.59 -7.53 17.73
CA LYS A 132 -8.08 -6.71 18.85
C LYS A 132 -8.70 -5.32 18.89
N LEU A 133 -8.80 -4.64 17.75
CA LEU A 133 -9.41 -3.31 17.65
C LEU A 133 -10.89 -3.36 18.05
N TRP A 134 -11.60 -4.40 17.63
CA TRP A 134 -12.97 -4.64 18.02
C TRP A 134 -13.12 -4.89 19.53
N MET A 135 -12.26 -5.71 20.13
CA MET A 135 -12.24 -5.92 21.58
C MET A 135 -11.96 -4.64 22.38
N LYS A 136 -11.18 -3.71 21.80
CA LYS A 136 -10.94 -2.38 22.38
C LYS A 136 -12.14 -1.42 22.24
N GLY A 137 -13.26 -1.87 21.67
CA GLY A 137 -14.47 -1.08 21.54
C GLY A 137 -14.41 -0.02 20.43
N ILE A 138 -13.46 -0.12 19.49
CA ILE A 138 -13.35 0.84 18.39
C ILE A 138 -14.57 0.70 17.49
N LYS A 139 -15.18 1.85 17.17
CA LYS A 139 -16.40 1.92 16.37
C LYS A 139 -16.19 1.32 14.99
N ILE A 140 -17.09 0.42 14.60
CA ILE A 140 -17.14 -0.14 13.25
C ILE A 140 -17.88 0.82 12.32
N ILE A 141 -17.21 1.23 11.25
CA ILE A 141 -17.73 2.09 10.19
C ILE A 141 -18.25 1.20 9.05
N LYS A 142 -19.55 1.30 8.77
CA LYS A 142 -20.16 0.58 7.66
C LYS A 142 -19.68 1.12 6.32
N LYS A 143 -19.27 0.21 5.44
CA LYS A 143 -18.91 0.51 4.06
C LYS A 143 -20.16 0.87 3.26
N LYS A 144 -20.12 2.03 2.59
CA LYS A 144 -21.26 2.57 1.82
C LYS A 144 -21.30 2.11 0.35
N ILE A 145 -20.16 1.85 -0.27
CA ILE A 145 -20.05 1.62 -1.72
C ILE A 145 -19.11 0.43 -1.99
N LYS A 146 -19.51 -0.45 -2.90
CA LYS A 146 -18.69 -1.56 -3.40
C LYS A 146 -17.91 -1.12 -4.65
N ILE A 147 -16.58 -1.19 -4.62
CA ILE A 147 -15.70 -0.78 -5.72
C ILE A 147 -14.96 -2.03 -6.18
N ARG A 148 -15.28 -2.62 -7.34
CA ARG A 148 -14.60 -3.86 -7.77
C ARG A 148 -13.15 -3.62 -8.22
N LYS A 149 -12.96 -2.71 -9.17
CA LYS A 149 -11.66 -2.25 -9.67
C LYS A 149 -11.84 -0.80 -10.11
N ASN A 150 -11.06 0.13 -9.57
CA ASN A 150 -11.10 1.52 -9.97
C ASN A 150 -9.70 2.14 -9.91
N LEU A 151 -9.39 3.04 -10.83
CA LEU A 151 -8.14 3.76 -10.91
C LEU A 151 -8.44 5.26 -10.82
N LYS A 152 -7.65 5.99 -10.03
CA LYS A 152 -7.68 7.45 -10.01
C LYS A 152 -6.30 8.01 -10.23
N VAL A 153 -6.24 8.96 -11.15
CA VAL A 153 -5.11 9.88 -11.29
C VAL A 153 -5.26 10.95 -10.23
N GLU A 154 -4.25 11.05 -9.38
CA GLU A 154 -4.07 12.11 -8.40
C GLU A 154 -3.14 13.15 -9.01
N ASN A 155 -3.40 14.43 -8.72
CA ASN A 155 -2.61 15.56 -9.21
C ASN A 155 -1.40 15.79 -8.31
#